data_AF-A0A212KXC6-F1
#
_entry.id   AF-A0A212KXC6-F1
#
_cell.length_a   1.000
_cell.length_b   1.000
_cell.length_c   1.000
_cell.angle_alpha   90.00
_cell.angle_beta   90.00
_cell.angle_gamma   90.00
#
_symmetry.space_group_name_H-M   'P 1'
#
loop_
_entity.id
_entity.type
_entity.pdbx_description
1 polymer ?
#
loop_
_entity_poly.entity_id
_entity_poly.type
_entity_poly.pdbx_seq_one_letter_code
_entity_poly.pdbx_strand_id
1 'polypeptide(L)'
;MSADPILVLQMHRMGDLILTLPLLLHLLRHHPEHELWVTAEPQFFQGLMPLLPNVVFFPPSHCDALAQRHYELAINLSSRPQALDCQARLKAARKLGPELLAKNSVPGSFSNQHVCGYWQLYRAALTQNNWNNAFHWADLHLLDLFTHPNLSGVAHPRAKAAGTRRVGLVLGASEAAKRPDVDFWARLARRLAAEGVLPLLLGGPAEQEMGREVARKAGLRGADLCGRLSLKDLAALMSTLDLCVTPDTGPMHLADMTGVPVLNLSMGPVHARETGPSSPGQYVLRAAMSCVGCWQCHRSQLFCKQAFTPPGVAALILSLLHSSGRPAVPPGMALSRTGRDAMGLHTLERLDAPAEKSCRPLLEDFWQAVFLFLYDPDQRGLLVQRLERLHAAFPLVTKNIAKDLASLCGQCAQHLRMSRADLPGGFWRSQPPAIRLFTGYIHMRLQNDGYSSHAWNTALKTLDEISSFFTRLP
;
A
#
# COMPACT_ATOMS: atom_id res chain seq x y z
N MET A 1 -37.88 -9.73 -1.44
CA MET A 1 -37.06 -9.05 -0.41
C MET A 1 -35.79 -8.63 -1.11
N SER A 2 -35.30 -7.41 -0.91
CA SER A 2 -33.98 -7.00 -1.45
C SER A 2 -32.92 -7.93 -0.86
N ALA A 3 -31.90 -8.31 -1.64
CA ALA A 3 -30.77 -9.06 -1.10
C ALA A 3 -30.05 -8.24 -0.03
N ASP A 4 -29.45 -8.92 0.95
CA ASP A 4 -28.70 -8.25 2.02
C ASP A 4 -27.49 -7.50 1.43
N PRO A 5 -27.19 -6.26 1.83
CA PRO A 5 -26.13 -5.46 1.23
C PRO A 5 -24.72 -5.97 1.59
N ILE A 6 -23.71 -5.49 0.89
CA ILE A 6 -22.29 -5.62 1.25
C ILE A 6 -21.83 -4.32 1.91
N LEU A 7 -21.19 -4.39 3.09
CA LEU A 7 -20.67 -3.24 3.81
C LEU A 7 -19.13 -3.22 3.84
N VAL A 8 -18.54 -2.08 3.47
CA VAL A 8 -17.09 -1.83 3.63
C VAL A 8 -16.87 -0.66 4.59
N LEU A 9 -16.13 -0.89 5.67
CA LEU A 9 -15.77 0.15 6.65
C LEU A 9 -14.36 0.68 6.33
N GLN A 10 -14.26 1.87 5.72
CA GLN A 10 -12.99 2.53 5.38
C GLN A 10 -13.01 3.99 5.85
N MET A 11 -12.79 4.18 7.16
CA MET A 11 -12.90 5.48 7.83
C MET A 11 -11.54 6.18 8.03
N HIS A 12 -10.54 5.83 7.23
CA HIS A 12 -9.23 6.48 7.26
C HIS A 12 -9.16 7.65 6.28
N ARG A 13 -7.96 8.00 5.80
CA ARG A 13 -7.75 9.19 4.98
C ARG A 13 -8.23 8.95 3.55
N MET A 14 -8.39 10.03 2.78
CA MET A 14 -8.78 9.95 1.36
C MET A 14 -7.91 8.98 0.53
N GLY A 15 -6.59 8.93 0.77
CA GLY A 15 -5.71 7.99 0.07
C GLY A 15 -6.09 6.52 0.30
N ASP A 16 -6.41 6.16 1.55
CA ASP A 16 -6.83 4.80 1.92
C ASP A 16 -8.18 4.45 1.28
N LEU A 17 -9.10 5.41 1.21
CA LEU A 17 -10.39 5.24 0.55
C LEU A 17 -10.22 5.01 -0.97
N ILE A 18 -9.36 5.79 -1.63
CA ILE A 18 -9.09 5.61 -3.07
C ILE A 18 -8.34 4.29 -3.33
N LEU A 19 -7.41 3.88 -2.46
CA LEU A 19 -6.76 2.56 -2.52
C LEU A 19 -7.73 1.39 -2.32
N THR A 20 -8.93 1.65 -1.82
CA THR A 20 -10.01 0.66 -1.70
C THR A 20 -10.80 0.50 -3.00
N LEU A 21 -10.65 1.40 -3.99
CA LEU A 21 -11.40 1.35 -5.25
C LEU A 21 -11.32 0.01 -6.00
N PRO A 22 -10.16 -0.65 -6.14
CA PRO A 22 -10.09 -1.96 -6.80
C PRO A 22 -10.99 -3.00 -6.13
N LEU A 23 -11.07 -3.00 -4.79
CA LEU A 23 -12.02 -3.83 -4.03
C LEU A 23 -13.47 -3.46 -4.36
N LEU A 24 -13.84 -2.18 -4.29
CA LEU A 24 -15.22 -1.76 -4.55
C LEU A 24 -15.69 -2.11 -5.97
N LEU A 25 -14.84 -1.87 -6.97
CA LEU A 25 -15.14 -2.19 -8.36
C LEU A 25 -15.23 -3.69 -8.62
N HIS A 26 -14.42 -4.49 -7.92
CA HIS A 26 -14.52 -5.95 -7.97
C HIS A 26 -15.86 -6.42 -7.39
N LEU A 27 -16.23 -5.93 -6.20
CA LEU A 27 -17.51 -6.28 -5.56
C LEU A 27 -18.71 -5.91 -6.44
N LEU A 28 -18.74 -4.71 -7.00
CA LEU A 28 -19.82 -4.28 -7.92
C LEU A 28 -19.95 -5.18 -9.17
N ARG A 29 -18.84 -5.74 -9.66
CA ARG A 29 -18.85 -6.60 -10.85
C ARG A 29 -19.30 -8.02 -10.55
N HIS A 30 -18.87 -8.57 -9.41
CA HIS A 30 -19.05 -9.98 -9.08
C HIS A 30 -20.21 -10.26 -8.12
N HIS A 31 -20.79 -9.21 -7.53
CA HIS A 31 -21.97 -9.26 -6.66
C HIS A 31 -23.03 -8.21 -7.07
N PRO A 32 -23.46 -8.16 -8.35
CA PRO A 32 -24.39 -7.13 -8.83
C PRO A 32 -25.78 -7.18 -8.18
N GLU A 33 -26.13 -8.29 -7.54
CA GLU A 33 -27.38 -8.49 -6.80
C GLU A 33 -27.42 -7.81 -5.43
N HIS A 34 -26.27 -7.44 -4.87
CA HIS A 34 -26.16 -6.81 -3.56
C HIS A 34 -25.82 -5.32 -3.68
N GLU A 35 -26.53 -4.47 -2.93
CA GLU A 35 -26.11 -3.07 -2.83
C GLU A 35 -24.74 -2.96 -2.13
N LEU A 36 -23.86 -2.10 -2.64
CA LEU A 36 -22.55 -1.86 -2.03
C LEU A 36 -22.58 -0.59 -1.18
N TRP A 37 -22.42 -0.77 0.12
CA TRP A 37 -22.40 0.31 1.11
C TRP A 37 -20.97 0.54 1.63
N VAL A 38 -20.58 1.79 1.79
CA VAL A 38 -19.25 2.17 2.28
C VAL A 38 -19.37 3.20 3.39
N THR A 39 -18.79 2.92 4.55
CA THR A 39 -18.66 3.91 5.62
C THR A 39 -17.31 4.59 5.52
N ALA A 40 -17.31 5.91 5.30
CA ALA A 40 -16.12 6.73 5.13
C ALA A 40 -16.35 8.15 5.66
N GLU A 41 -15.29 8.95 5.83
CA GLU A 41 -15.42 10.34 6.27
C GLU A 41 -16.06 11.23 5.17
N PRO A 42 -17.08 12.06 5.49
CA PRO A 42 -17.80 12.89 4.50
C PRO A 42 -16.89 13.74 3.63
N GLN A 43 -15.92 14.40 4.25
CA GLN A 43 -14.94 15.24 3.57
C GLN A 43 -14.10 14.49 2.52
N PHE A 44 -14.04 13.16 2.57
CA PHE A 44 -13.30 12.34 1.61
C PHE A 44 -14.23 11.67 0.58
N PHE A 45 -15.39 11.15 0.98
CA PHE A 45 -16.25 10.44 0.03
C PHE A 45 -17.15 11.35 -0.80
N GLN A 46 -17.52 12.55 -0.32
CA GLN A 46 -18.45 13.44 -1.05
C GLN A 46 -17.99 13.74 -2.47
N GLY A 47 -16.68 13.98 -2.66
CA GLY A 47 -16.12 14.20 -3.99
C GLY A 47 -15.96 12.93 -4.83
N LEU A 48 -15.99 11.74 -4.20
CA LEU A 48 -15.92 10.44 -4.87
C LEU A 48 -17.29 9.91 -5.29
N MET A 49 -18.39 10.31 -4.63
CA MET A 49 -19.75 9.87 -4.97
C MET A 49 -20.08 10.00 -6.47
N PRO A 50 -19.75 11.11 -7.15
CA PRO A 50 -20.02 11.22 -8.59
C PRO A 50 -19.23 10.25 -9.48
N LEU A 51 -18.13 9.68 -8.96
CA LEU A 51 -17.30 8.67 -9.65
C LEU A 51 -17.77 7.24 -9.36
N LEU A 52 -18.61 7.05 -8.34
CA LEU A 52 -19.07 5.75 -7.85
C LEU A 52 -20.60 5.77 -7.66
N PRO A 53 -21.39 5.96 -8.73
CA PRO A 53 -22.84 6.15 -8.62
C PRO A 53 -23.58 4.93 -8.04
N ASN A 54 -22.98 3.74 -8.11
CA ASN A 54 -23.56 2.49 -7.61
C ASN A 54 -23.08 2.14 -6.18
N VAL A 55 -22.46 3.09 -5.48
CA VAL A 55 -22.01 2.92 -4.09
C VAL A 55 -22.76 3.88 -3.18
N VAL A 56 -23.36 3.35 -2.12
CA VAL A 56 -24.04 4.14 -1.10
C VAL A 56 -23.04 4.47 0.02
N PHE A 57 -22.79 5.75 0.26
CA PHE A 57 -21.86 6.18 1.30
C PHE A 57 -22.58 6.59 2.58
N PHE A 58 -22.01 6.17 3.71
CA PHE A 58 -22.46 6.55 5.05
C PHE A 58 -21.33 7.27 5.80
N PRO A 59 -21.64 8.35 6.54
CA PRO A 59 -20.68 8.93 7.47
C PRO A 59 -20.47 8.00 8.67
N PRO A 60 -19.35 8.11 9.41
CA PRO A 60 -19.12 7.29 10.60
C PRO A 60 -20.23 7.43 11.64
N SER A 61 -20.90 8.58 11.73
CA SER A 61 -22.04 8.80 12.64
C SER A 61 -23.21 7.81 12.46
N HIS A 62 -23.28 7.09 11.33
CA HIS A 62 -24.30 6.08 11.08
C HIS A 62 -23.91 4.68 11.54
N CYS A 63 -22.71 4.48 12.11
CA CYS A 63 -22.25 3.16 12.54
C CYS A 63 -23.21 2.46 13.50
N ASP A 64 -23.86 3.18 14.42
CA ASP A 64 -24.82 2.58 15.36
C ASP A 64 -26.05 1.99 14.66
N ALA A 65 -26.54 2.65 13.61
CA ALA A 65 -27.66 2.16 12.81
C ALA A 65 -27.21 1.01 11.89
N LEU A 66 -26.04 1.14 11.26
CA LEU A 66 -25.45 0.10 10.41
C LEU A 66 -25.17 -1.18 11.20
N ALA A 67 -24.76 -1.06 12.45
CA ALA A 67 -24.50 -2.16 13.37
C ALA A 67 -25.74 -3.00 13.72
N GLN A 68 -26.96 -2.51 13.46
CA GLN A 68 -28.20 -3.22 13.75
C GLN A 68 -28.77 -3.96 12.54
N ARG A 69 -28.05 -3.98 11.41
CA ARG A 69 -28.49 -4.57 10.14
C ARG A 69 -27.83 -5.92 9.83
N HIS A 70 -28.38 -6.59 8.82
CA HIS A 70 -27.84 -7.81 8.22
C HIS A 70 -27.14 -7.48 6.91
N TYR A 71 -26.08 -8.23 6.59
CA TYR A 71 -25.25 -8.05 5.41
C TYR A 71 -24.89 -9.42 4.82
N GLU A 72 -24.70 -9.49 3.51
CA GLU A 72 -24.08 -10.66 2.89
C GLU A 72 -22.60 -10.74 3.32
N LEU A 73 -21.89 -9.61 3.19
CA LEU A 73 -20.48 -9.50 3.48
C LEU A 73 -20.18 -8.17 4.18
N ALA A 74 -19.40 -8.22 5.27
CA ALA A 74 -18.91 -7.03 5.95
C ALA A 74 -17.37 -7.03 6.02
N ILE A 75 -16.72 -6.05 5.37
CA ILE A 75 -15.26 -5.91 5.33
C ILE A 75 -14.85 -4.66 6.10
N ASN A 76 -14.18 -4.85 7.24
CA ASN A 76 -13.59 -3.75 7.99
C ASN A 76 -12.13 -3.51 7.58
N LEU A 77 -11.88 -2.37 6.94
CA LEU A 77 -10.54 -1.89 6.62
C LEU A 77 -10.09 -0.78 7.56
N SER A 78 -10.85 -0.46 8.61
CA SER A 78 -10.51 0.58 9.57
C SER A 78 -10.12 0.02 10.93
N SER A 79 -9.09 0.61 11.53
CA SER A 79 -8.65 0.31 12.90
C SER A 79 -9.24 1.27 13.93
N ARG A 80 -10.24 2.09 13.54
CA ARG A 80 -10.88 3.05 14.44
C ARG A 80 -11.83 2.33 15.39
N PRO A 81 -11.90 2.72 16.68
CA PRO A 81 -12.78 2.07 17.67
C PRO A 81 -14.23 1.96 17.23
N GLN A 82 -14.76 2.98 16.55
CA GLN A 82 -16.13 2.98 16.03
C GLN A 82 -16.35 1.91 14.94
N ALA A 83 -15.36 1.68 14.08
CA ALA A 83 -15.45 0.65 13.04
C ALA A 83 -15.37 -0.76 13.65
N LEU A 84 -14.45 -0.96 14.60
CA LEU A 84 -14.31 -2.19 15.38
C LEU A 84 -15.63 -2.57 16.08
N ASP A 85 -16.25 -1.60 16.76
CA ASP A 85 -17.52 -1.80 17.45
C ASP A 85 -18.70 -2.05 16.49
N CYS A 86 -18.77 -1.31 15.38
CA CYS A 86 -19.76 -1.54 14.33
C CYS A 86 -19.65 -2.96 13.75
N GLN A 87 -18.43 -3.37 13.40
CA GLN A 87 -18.14 -4.71 12.86
C GLN A 87 -18.51 -5.81 13.86
N ALA A 88 -18.27 -5.61 15.17
CA ALA A 88 -18.60 -6.59 16.19
C ALA A 88 -20.13 -6.80 16.31
N ARG A 89 -20.90 -5.70 16.27
CA ARG A 89 -22.35 -5.72 16.51
C ARG A 89 -23.20 -6.12 15.30
N LEU A 90 -22.76 -5.79 14.08
CA LEU A 90 -23.49 -6.14 12.86
C LEU A 90 -23.60 -7.66 12.69
N LYS A 91 -24.61 -8.09 11.93
CA LYS A 91 -24.76 -9.48 11.49
C LYS A 91 -24.39 -9.57 10.02
N ALA A 92 -23.51 -10.51 9.67
CA ALA A 92 -23.16 -10.77 8.28
C ALA A 92 -22.97 -12.26 8.04
N ALA A 93 -23.32 -12.76 6.85
CA ALA A 93 -23.00 -14.13 6.44
C ALA A 93 -21.48 -14.35 6.48
N ARG A 94 -20.70 -13.34 6.10
CA ARG A 94 -19.24 -13.34 6.23
C ARG A 94 -18.71 -12.01 6.76
N LYS A 95 -17.78 -12.07 7.72
CA LYS A 95 -17.04 -10.92 8.24
C LYS A 95 -15.56 -11.04 7.89
N LEU A 96 -14.95 -9.95 7.46
CA LEU A 96 -13.52 -9.80 7.24
C LEU A 96 -13.06 -8.51 7.93
N GLY A 97 -11.89 -8.52 8.56
CA GLY A 97 -11.28 -7.37 9.20
C GLY A 97 -11.37 -7.38 10.72
N PRO A 98 -10.85 -6.34 11.39
CA PRO A 98 -10.84 -6.26 12.84
C PRO A 98 -12.24 -5.94 13.39
N GLU A 99 -12.58 -6.51 14.54
CA GLU A 99 -13.77 -6.24 15.32
C GLU A 99 -13.42 -6.16 16.81
N LEU A 100 -14.25 -5.45 17.58
CA LEU A 100 -14.03 -5.31 19.02
C LEU A 100 -14.34 -6.64 19.74
N LEU A 101 -13.44 -7.09 20.63
CA LEU A 101 -13.72 -8.19 21.54
C LEU A 101 -14.61 -7.71 22.69
N ALA A 102 -15.78 -8.34 22.87
CA ALA A 102 -16.68 -8.02 23.97
C ALA A 102 -16.18 -8.60 25.30
N LYS A 103 -15.34 -7.86 26.05
CA LYS A 103 -15.24 -7.88 27.54
C LYS A 103 -14.15 -6.93 28.09
N ASN A 104 -14.56 -6.04 29.01
CA ASN A 104 -13.76 -5.36 30.05
C ASN A 104 -12.29 -5.05 29.74
N SER A 105 -12.01 -4.15 28.80
CA SER A 105 -10.62 -3.79 28.53
C SER A 105 -10.44 -2.34 28.11
N VAL A 106 -9.34 -1.77 28.60
CA VAL A 106 -8.96 -0.36 28.53
C VAL A 106 -8.87 0.11 27.07
N PRO A 107 -9.43 1.29 26.71
CA PRO A 107 -9.30 1.84 25.36
C PRO A 107 -7.82 2.00 24.96
N GLY A 108 -7.46 1.52 23.76
CA GLY A 108 -6.14 1.80 23.15
C GLY A 108 -5.11 0.66 23.14
N SER A 109 -5.43 -0.53 23.65
CA SER A 109 -4.58 -1.73 23.49
C SER A 109 -5.00 -2.59 22.30
N PHE A 110 -4.04 -3.07 21.50
CA PHE A 110 -4.26 -4.06 20.43
C PHE A 110 -4.82 -5.40 20.97
N SER A 111 -4.81 -5.62 22.29
CA SER A 111 -5.37 -6.79 22.95
C SER A 111 -6.90 -6.88 22.93
N ASN A 112 -7.61 -5.85 22.44
CA ASN A 112 -9.07 -5.76 22.54
C ASN A 112 -9.80 -5.98 21.21
N GLN A 113 -9.11 -6.52 20.21
CA GLN A 113 -9.70 -6.76 18.89
C GLN A 113 -9.48 -8.20 18.46
N HIS A 114 -10.44 -8.71 17.69
CA HIS A 114 -10.31 -9.94 16.92
C HIS A 114 -10.30 -9.59 15.44
N VAL A 115 -9.53 -10.28 14.63
CA VAL A 115 -9.32 -10.02 13.21
C VAL A 115 -9.77 -11.24 12.43
N CYS A 116 -10.85 -11.05 11.68
CA CYS A 116 -11.43 -12.07 10.82
C CYS A 116 -10.74 -12.06 9.45
N GLY A 117 -10.27 -13.22 8.98
CA GLY A 117 -9.60 -13.35 7.68
C GLY A 117 -8.08 -13.40 7.78
N TYR A 118 -7.47 -14.20 6.89
CA TYR A 118 -6.03 -14.45 6.92
C TYR A 118 -5.24 -13.21 6.50
N TRP A 119 -5.63 -12.59 5.39
CA TRP A 119 -4.91 -11.43 4.85
C TRP A 119 -5.20 -10.16 5.66
N GLN A 120 -6.39 -10.07 6.28
CA GLN A 120 -6.67 -9.05 7.30
C GLN A 120 -5.78 -9.20 8.53
N LEU A 121 -5.49 -10.42 8.99
CA LEU A 121 -4.55 -10.66 10.09
C LEU A 121 -3.11 -10.25 9.71
N TYR A 122 -2.67 -10.61 8.49
CA TYR A 122 -1.41 -10.13 7.93
C TYR A 122 -1.34 -8.60 7.94
N ARG A 123 -2.38 -7.96 7.41
CA ARG A 123 -2.51 -6.50 7.36
C ARG A 123 -2.48 -5.86 8.74
N ALA A 124 -3.17 -6.42 9.74
CA ALA A 124 -3.13 -5.91 11.11
C ALA A 124 -1.71 -5.96 11.70
N ALA A 125 -0.95 -7.03 11.40
CA ALA A 125 0.42 -7.23 11.84
C ALA A 125 1.44 -6.25 11.24
N LEU A 126 1.07 -5.53 10.17
CA LEU A 126 1.92 -4.51 9.53
C LEU A 126 1.95 -3.19 10.30
N THR A 127 1.09 -2.99 11.31
CA THR A 127 1.04 -1.72 12.04
C THR A 127 2.39 -1.42 12.72
N GLN A 128 3.10 -0.42 12.21
CA GLN A 128 4.49 -0.05 12.56
C GLN A 128 5.55 -1.09 12.17
N ASN A 129 5.17 -2.19 11.53
CA ASN A 129 6.02 -3.30 11.08
C ASN A 129 6.06 -3.48 9.55
N ASN A 130 5.54 -2.49 8.81
CA ASN A 130 5.45 -2.52 7.35
C ASN A 130 6.79 -2.25 6.65
N TRP A 131 7.90 -2.10 7.40
CA TRP A 131 9.21 -1.79 6.82
C TRP A 131 9.59 -2.76 5.71
N ASN A 132 9.26 -4.06 5.81
CA ASN A 132 9.48 -5.07 4.76
C ASN A 132 8.15 -5.59 4.16
N ASN A 133 7.08 -4.79 4.18
CA ASN A 133 5.78 -5.25 3.68
C ASN A 133 5.93 -5.81 2.25
N ALA A 134 5.38 -7.00 2.05
CA ALA A 134 5.61 -7.79 0.86
C ALA A 134 4.45 -7.66 -0.17
N PHE A 135 3.38 -6.95 0.18
CA PHE A 135 2.19 -6.83 -0.65
C PHE A 135 1.73 -5.37 -0.77
N HIS A 136 1.10 -5.06 -1.89
CA HIS A 136 0.46 -3.78 -2.12
C HIS A 136 -0.88 -3.70 -1.37
N TRP A 137 -1.24 -2.53 -0.81
CA TRP A 137 -2.48 -2.40 -0.04
C TRP A 137 -3.74 -2.74 -0.84
N ALA A 138 -3.82 -2.28 -2.09
CA ALA A 138 -4.94 -2.59 -2.98
C ALA A 138 -5.14 -4.10 -3.18
N ASP A 139 -4.05 -4.89 -3.20
CA ASP A 139 -4.13 -6.35 -3.36
C ASP A 139 -4.57 -7.01 -2.05
N LEU A 140 -4.02 -6.56 -0.91
CA LEU A 140 -4.40 -7.06 0.42
C LEU A 140 -5.90 -6.86 0.71
N HIS A 141 -6.52 -5.82 0.16
CA HIS A 141 -7.97 -5.61 0.28
C HIS A 141 -8.81 -6.68 -0.42
N LEU A 142 -8.25 -7.37 -1.41
CA LEU A 142 -8.93 -8.35 -2.26
C LEU A 142 -8.64 -9.79 -1.87
N LEU A 143 -7.45 -10.10 -1.36
CA LEU A 143 -6.97 -11.48 -1.24
C LEU A 143 -7.87 -12.41 -0.41
N ASP A 144 -8.49 -11.93 0.67
CA ASP A 144 -9.43 -12.75 1.45
C ASP A 144 -10.72 -13.08 0.68
N LEU A 145 -11.02 -12.45 -0.46
CA LEU A 145 -12.20 -12.80 -1.26
C LEU A 145 -12.02 -14.07 -2.09
N PHE A 146 -10.78 -14.53 -2.29
CA PHE A 146 -10.46 -15.68 -3.11
C PHE A 146 -10.14 -16.89 -2.23
N THR A 147 -10.30 -18.12 -2.74
CA THR A 147 -9.87 -19.33 -2.02
C THR A 147 -8.36 -19.60 -2.21
N HIS A 148 -7.85 -19.24 -3.38
CA HIS A 148 -6.43 -19.24 -3.73
C HIS A 148 -5.98 -17.79 -3.96
N PRO A 149 -4.70 -17.43 -3.73
CA PRO A 149 -4.24 -16.05 -3.82
C PRO A 149 -4.03 -15.61 -5.29
N ASN A 150 -5.09 -15.67 -6.11
CA ASN A 150 -5.07 -15.38 -7.53
C ASN A 150 -5.96 -14.17 -7.86
N LEU A 151 -5.30 -13.03 -8.06
CA LEU A 151 -5.88 -11.75 -8.48
C LEU A 151 -5.78 -11.51 -10.00
N SER A 152 -5.37 -12.49 -10.82
CA SER A 152 -5.19 -12.29 -12.27
C SER A 152 -6.48 -11.86 -13.00
N GLY A 153 -7.65 -12.18 -12.46
CA GLY A 153 -8.96 -11.73 -12.96
C GLY A 153 -9.38 -10.31 -12.51
N VAL A 154 -8.60 -9.66 -11.65
CA VAL A 154 -8.89 -8.30 -11.18
C VAL A 154 -8.53 -7.30 -12.28
N ALA A 155 -9.53 -6.52 -12.70
CA ALA A 155 -9.32 -5.53 -13.75
C ALA A 155 -8.51 -4.34 -13.24
N HIS A 156 -7.52 -3.92 -14.03
CA HIS A 156 -6.77 -2.69 -13.82
C HIS A 156 -6.91 -1.77 -15.03
N PRO A 157 -6.95 -0.44 -14.83
CA PRO A 157 -6.79 0.52 -15.91
C PRO A 157 -5.49 0.29 -16.68
N ARG A 158 -5.53 0.49 -17.99
CA ARG A 158 -4.34 0.46 -18.83
C ARG A 158 -3.76 1.86 -18.93
N ALA A 159 -2.52 2.03 -18.50
CA ALA A 159 -1.79 3.29 -18.64
C ALA A 159 -1.70 3.69 -20.13
N LYS A 160 -2.25 4.85 -20.50
CA LYS A 160 -2.28 5.36 -21.87
C LYS A 160 -2.21 6.89 -21.90
N ALA A 161 -1.19 7.43 -22.56
CA ALA A 161 -1.07 8.87 -22.81
C ALA A 161 -2.14 9.35 -23.79
N ALA A 162 -2.64 10.57 -23.60
CA ALA A 162 -3.71 11.15 -24.42
C ALA A 162 -3.23 11.77 -25.75
N GLY A 163 -1.93 11.99 -25.91
CA GLY A 163 -1.32 12.69 -27.05
C GLY A 163 -1.47 14.21 -27.02
N THR A 164 -1.68 14.81 -25.84
CA THR A 164 -2.03 16.24 -25.71
C THR A 164 -0.84 17.15 -25.39
N ARG A 165 0.33 16.57 -25.10
CA ARG A 165 1.51 17.23 -24.52
C ARG A 165 1.23 17.93 -23.19
N ARG A 166 0.20 17.50 -22.46
CA ARG A 166 -0.13 18.03 -21.13
C ARG A 166 0.44 17.13 -20.04
N VAL A 167 1.09 17.74 -19.06
CA VAL A 167 1.61 17.04 -17.88
C VAL A 167 0.98 17.63 -16.63
N GLY A 168 0.30 16.79 -15.86
CA GLY A 168 -0.21 17.18 -14.54
C GLY A 168 0.91 17.11 -13.51
N LEU A 169 1.08 18.16 -12.72
CA LEU A 169 2.03 18.23 -11.61
C LEU A 169 1.23 18.36 -10.30
N VAL A 170 1.06 17.24 -9.59
CA VAL A 170 0.40 17.24 -8.28
C VAL A 170 1.40 17.74 -7.24
N LEU A 171 1.14 18.93 -6.67
CA LEU A 171 2.12 19.62 -5.83
C LEU A 171 2.16 19.11 -4.39
N GLY A 172 0.99 18.73 -3.87
CA GLY A 172 0.75 18.44 -2.46
C GLY A 172 0.93 16.97 -2.06
N ALA A 173 1.18 16.75 -0.78
CA ALA A 173 1.21 15.47 -0.09
C ALA A 173 0.86 15.71 1.38
N SER A 174 0.47 14.67 2.12
CA SER A 174 0.06 14.81 3.54
C SER A 174 1.16 15.36 4.46
N GLU A 175 2.42 15.23 4.07
CA GLU A 175 3.58 15.67 4.83
C GLU A 175 4.60 16.36 3.91
N ALA A 176 5.21 17.45 4.36
CA ALA A 176 6.23 18.17 3.60
C ALA A 176 7.47 17.31 3.26
N ALA A 177 7.75 16.27 4.07
CA ALA A 177 8.81 15.30 3.83
C ALA A 177 8.60 14.44 2.57
N LYS A 178 7.34 14.28 2.13
CA LYS A 178 6.92 13.39 1.03
C LYS A 178 6.71 14.11 -0.30
N ARG A 179 6.97 15.42 -0.36
CA ARG A 179 6.79 16.25 -1.57
C ARG A 179 7.97 17.18 -1.83
N PRO A 180 8.21 17.56 -3.09
CA PRO A 180 9.09 18.67 -3.42
C PRO A 180 8.59 20.01 -2.86
N ASP A 181 9.50 20.98 -2.77
CA ASP A 181 9.18 22.36 -2.41
C ASP A 181 8.78 23.20 -3.64
N VAL A 182 8.42 24.45 -3.37
CA VAL A 182 8.01 25.43 -4.37
C VAL A 182 9.08 25.64 -5.44
N ASP A 183 10.35 25.78 -5.06
CA ASP A 183 11.42 26.11 -6.00
C ASP A 183 11.72 24.94 -6.93
N PHE A 184 11.64 23.72 -6.41
CA PHE A 184 11.71 22.52 -7.22
C PHE A 184 10.62 22.51 -8.28
N TRP A 185 9.36 22.66 -7.88
CA TRP A 185 8.21 22.61 -8.79
C TRP A 185 8.26 23.74 -9.83
N ALA A 186 8.63 24.95 -9.43
CA ALA A 186 8.73 26.09 -10.34
C ALA A 186 9.80 25.88 -11.41
N ARG A 187 10.98 25.37 -11.01
CA ARG A 187 12.07 25.06 -11.95
C ARG A 187 11.68 23.91 -12.90
N LEU A 188 11.01 22.88 -12.38
CA LEU A 188 10.52 21.77 -13.18
C LEU A 188 9.48 22.23 -14.21
N ALA A 189 8.43 22.94 -13.77
CA ALA A 189 7.37 23.43 -14.65
C ALA A 189 7.92 24.35 -15.75
N ARG A 190 8.81 25.29 -15.39
CA ARG A 190 9.46 26.17 -16.37
C ARG A 190 10.26 25.37 -17.41
N ARG A 191 10.99 24.33 -16.99
CA ARG A 191 11.77 23.51 -17.91
C ARG A 191 10.88 22.72 -18.87
N LEU A 192 9.78 22.13 -18.38
CA LEU A 192 8.82 21.44 -19.24
C LEU A 192 8.20 22.39 -20.27
N ALA A 193 7.79 23.59 -19.84
CA ALA A 193 7.23 24.60 -20.73
C ALA A 193 8.21 25.05 -21.83
N ALA A 194 9.51 25.21 -21.51
CA ALA A 194 10.54 25.57 -22.47
C ALA A 194 10.75 24.50 -23.57
N GLU A 195 10.35 23.26 -23.31
CA GLU A 195 10.45 22.12 -24.24
C GLU A 195 9.11 21.83 -24.96
N GLY A 196 8.15 22.76 -24.88
CA GLY A 196 6.86 22.65 -25.56
C GLY A 196 5.85 21.70 -24.89
N VAL A 197 6.07 21.33 -23.63
CA VAL A 197 5.11 20.58 -22.81
C VAL A 197 4.29 21.55 -21.98
N LEU A 198 2.97 21.36 -21.87
CA LEU A 198 2.10 22.19 -21.05
C LEU A 198 1.97 21.62 -19.62
N PRO A 199 2.65 22.18 -18.60
CA PRO A 199 2.44 21.77 -17.22
C PRO A 199 1.12 22.33 -16.68
N LEU A 200 0.36 21.51 -15.99
CA LEU A 200 -0.82 21.90 -15.21
C LEU A 200 -0.54 21.64 -13.73
N LEU A 201 -0.61 22.67 -12.89
CA LEU A 201 -0.37 22.54 -11.46
C LEU A 201 -1.66 22.11 -10.78
N LEU A 202 -1.62 20.96 -10.12
CA LEU A 202 -2.77 20.29 -9.52
C LEU A 202 -2.58 20.18 -8.00
N GLY A 203 -3.66 20.37 -7.27
CA GLY A 203 -3.67 20.33 -5.81
C GLY A 203 -5.05 20.68 -5.26
N GLY A 204 -5.28 20.38 -3.99
CA GLY A 204 -6.53 20.71 -3.32
C GLY A 204 -6.57 22.17 -2.87
N PRO A 205 -7.61 22.57 -2.11
CA PRO A 205 -7.69 23.90 -1.49
C PRO A 205 -6.45 24.24 -0.65
N ALA A 206 -5.86 23.25 0.03
CA ALA A 206 -4.65 23.43 0.85
C ALA A 206 -3.40 23.82 0.03
N GLU A 207 -3.37 23.53 -1.27
CA GLU A 207 -2.25 23.85 -2.15
C GLU A 207 -2.44 25.13 -2.97
N GLN A 208 -3.50 25.92 -2.75
CA GLN A 208 -3.76 27.15 -3.51
C GLN A 208 -2.60 28.15 -3.45
N GLU A 209 -2.07 28.42 -2.25
CA GLU A 209 -0.94 29.34 -2.07
C GLU A 209 0.33 28.79 -2.76
N MET A 210 0.59 27.50 -2.59
CA MET A 210 1.72 26.82 -3.22
C MET A 210 1.63 26.87 -4.75
N GLY A 211 0.45 26.61 -5.32
CA GLY A 211 0.20 26.67 -6.76
C GLY A 211 0.43 28.06 -7.34
N ARG A 212 -0.08 29.10 -6.68
CA ARG A 212 0.15 30.50 -7.07
C ARG A 212 1.63 30.88 -7.06
N GLU A 213 2.34 30.51 -5.99
CA GLU A 213 3.77 30.79 -5.83
C GLU A 213 4.61 30.06 -6.88
N VAL A 214 4.31 28.78 -7.14
CA VAL A 214 4.96 27.98 -8.20
C VAL A 214 4.71 28.59 -9.58
N ALA A 215 3.46 28.91 -9.91
CA ALA A 215 3.10 29.53 -11.19
C ALA A 215 3.79 30.89 -11.39
N ARG A 216 3.82 31.73 -10.35
CA ARG A 216 4.50 33.02 -10.34
C ARG A 216 6.00 32.86 -10.60
N LYS A 217 6.67 31.98 -9.85
CA LYS A 217 8.10 31.71 -10.03
C LYS A 217 8.39 31.08 -11.38
N ALA A 218 7.56 30.17 -11.87
CA ALA A 218 7.76 29.53 -13.17
C ALA A 218 7.55 30.49 -14.35
N GLY A 219 6.77 31.56 -14.18
CA GLY A 219 6.33 32.44 -15.26
C GLY A 219 5.09 31.91 -16.02
N LEU A 220 4.30 31.04 -15.38
CA LEU A 220 3.22 30.25 -16.00
C LEU A 220 1.89 30.47 -15.27
N ARG A 221 1.39 31.71 -15.22
CA ARG A 221 0.19 32.06 -14.43
C ARG A 221 -1.07 31.25 -14.80
N GLY A 222 -1.22 30.86 -16.07
CA GLY A 222 -2.35 30.06 -16.55
C GLY A 222 -2.28 28.56 -16.19
N ALA A 223 -1.17 28.09 -15.62
CA ALA A 223 -0.98 26.68 -15.28
C ALA A 223 -1.59 26.29 -13.92
N ASP A 224 -1.89 27.25 -13.04
CA ASP A 224 -2.37 27.00 -11.67
C ASP A 224 -3.86 26.63 -11.63
N LEU A 225 -4.14 25.36 -11.33
CA LEU A 225 -5.48 24.82 -11.10
C LEU A 225 -5.70 24.36 -9.66
N CYS A 226 -4.76 24.65 -8.73
CA CYS A 226 -4.87 24.22 -7.34
C CYS A 226 -6.13 24.77 -6.69
N GLY A 227 -6.92 23.90 -6.06
CA GLY A 227 -8.17 24.24 -5.39
C GLY A 227 -9.29 24.73 -6.30
N ARG A 228 -9.18 24.55 -7.63
CA ARG A 228 -10.20 24.98 -8.62
C ARG A 228 -11.02 23.84 -9.21
N LEU A 229 -10.64 22.59 -8.94
CA LEU A 229 -11.25 21.40 -9.51
C LEU A 229 -11.93 20.58 -8.41
N SER A 230 -13.14 20.10 -8.69
CA SER A 230 -13.72 19.00 -7.92
C SER A 230 -12.92 17.70 -8.17
N LEU A 231 -13.08 16.67 -7.33
CA LEU A 231 -12.44 15.37 -7.58
C LEU A 231 -12.90 14.75 -8.91
N LYS A 232 -14.17 14.96 -9.29
CA LYS A 232 -14.71 14.53 -10.58
C LYS A 232 -14.01 15.24 -11.75
N ASP A 233 -13.87 16.56 -11.67
CA ASP A 233 -13.22 17.35 -12.72
C ASP A 233 -11.72 17.05 -12.80
N LEU A 234 -11.09 16.79 -11.65
CA LEU A 234 -9.70 16.35 -11.58
C LEU A 234 -9.50 15.00 -12.30
N ALA A 235 -10.37 14.02 -12.04
CA ALA A 235 -10.32 12.72 -12.72
C ALA A 235 -10.56 12.85 -14.25
N ALA A 236 -11.51 13.70 -14.64
CA ALA A 236 -11.75 14.00 -16.06
C ALA A 236 -10.53 14.66 -16.71
N LEU A 237 -9.92 15.65 -16.04
CA LEU A 237 -8.70 16.30 -16.52
C LEU A 237 -7.53 15.32 -16.63
N MET A 238 -7.32 14.46 -15.62
CA MET A 238 -6.25 13.47 -15.60
C MET A 238 -6.28 12.55 -16.82
N SER A 239 -7.48 12.17 -17.26
CA SER A 239 -7.71 11.35 -18.46
C SER A 239 -7.28 12.02 -19.77
N THR A 240 -6.99 13.33 -19.75
CA THR A 240 -6.52 14.10 -20.91
C THR A 240 -5.01 14.37 -20.90
N LEU A 241 -4.29 13.90 -19.89
CA LEU A 241 -2.85 14.12 -19.74
C LEU A 241 -2.04 13.04 -20.47
N ASP A 242 -0.79 13.35 -20.77
CA ASP A 242 0.20 12.36 -21.23
C ASP A 242 0.97 11.74 -20.07
N LEU A 243 1.09 12.47 -18.96
CA LEU A 243 1.73 12.02 -17.74
C LEU A 243 1.20 12.81 -16.53
N CYS A 244 0.95 12.13 -15.42
CA CYS A 244 0.72 12.73 -14.11
C CYS A 244 1.93 12.51 -13.22
N VAL A 245 2.65 13.58 -12.87
CA VAL A 245 3.80 13.56 -11.97
C VAL A 245 3.33 13.96 -10.57
N THR A 246 3.59 13.11 -9.59
CA THR A 246 2.95 13.25 -8.28
C THR A 246 3.80 12.62 -7.18
N PRO A 247 3.81 13.18 -5.96
CA PRO A 247 4.29 12.45 -4.78
C PRO A 247 3.34 11.30 -4.43
N ASP A 248 3.65 10.54 -3.36
CA ASP A 248 2.71 9.56 -2.80
C ASP A 248 1.58 10.28 -2.02
N THR A 249 0.40 10.37 -2.63
CA THR A 249 -0.76 11.12 -2.12
C THR A 249 -2.07 10.61 -2.73
N GLY A 250 -3.21 10.98 -2.16
CA GLY A 250 -4.54 10.59 -2.66
C GLY A 250 -4.75 10.82 -4.16
N PRO A 251 -4.43 12.02 -4.72
CA PRO A 251 -4.50 12.27 -6.15
C PRO A 251 -3.66 11.34 -7.04
N MET A 252 -2.58 10.74 -6.54
CA MET A 252 -1.82 9.74 -7.31
C MET A 252 -2.69 8.52 -7.59
N HIS A 253 -3.36 7.99 -6.57
CA HIS A 253 -4.22 6.82 -6.72
C HIS A 253 -5.42 7.12 -7.61
N LEU A 254 -5.95 8.36 -7.54
CA LEU A 254 -7.00 8.79 -8.46
C LEU A 254 -6.48 8.80 -9.90
N ALA A 255 -5.30 9.38 -10.15
CA ALA A 255 -4.67 9.37 -11.46
C ALA A 255 -4.47 7.95 -11.97
N ASP A 256 -3.90 7.05 -11.16
CA ASP A 256 -3.72 5.64 -11.50
C ASP A 256 -5.04 4.98 -11.97
N MET A 257 -6.14 5.26 -11.27
CA MET A 257 -7.46 4.73 -11.60
C MET A 257 -8.07 5.29 -12.90
N THR A 258 -7.63 6.46 -13.37
CA THR A 258 -8.08 7.05 -14.65
C THR A 258 -7.37 6.45 -15.87
N GLY A 259 -6.30 5.67 -15.67
CA GLY A 259 -5.50 5.12 -16.76
C GLY A 259 -4.51 6.12 -17.38
N VAL A 260 -4.34 7.31 -16.80
CA VAL A 260 -3.21 8.18 -17.18
C VAL A 260 -1.90 7.52 -16.74
N PRO A 261 -0.81 7.63 -17.53
CA PRO A 261 0.52 7.30 -17.06
C PRO A 261 0.88 8.15 -15.83
N VAL A 262 1.40 7.51 -14.79
CA VAL A 262 1.78 8.13 -13.52
C VAL A 262 3.29 8.01 -13.36
N LEU A 263 3.93 9.10 -12.96
CA LEU A 263 5.29 9.12 -12.41
C LEU A 263 5.22 9.50 -10.94
N ASN A 264 5.28 8.49 -10.06
CA ASN A 264 5.37 8.70 -8.62
C ASN A 264 6.79 9.15 -8.24
N LEU A 265 6.92 10.33 -7.65
CA LEU A 265 8.14 10.82 -7.01
C LEU A 265 8.19 10.28 -5.58
N SER A 266 8.70 9.05 -5.43
CA SER A 266 8.71 8.28 -4.18
C SER A 266 9.81 8.78 -3.23
N MET A 267 9.55 9.91 -2.58
CA MET A 267 10.49 10.55 -1.66
C MET A 267 9.98 10.56 -0.22
N GLY A 268 10.92 10.64 0.73
CA GLY A 268 10.62 10.64 2.16
C GLY A 268 10.27 9.24 2.69
N PRO A 269 9.59 9.17 3.86
CA PRO A 269 9.22 7.92 4.51
C PRO A 269 8.03 7.26 3.79
N VAL A 270 8.30 6.66 2.64
CA VAL A 270 7.32 6.03 1.74
C VAL A 270 7.84 4.66 1.29
N HIS A 271 6.95 3.66 1.23
CA HIS A 271 7.23 2.31 0.74
C HIS A 271 6.47 2.04 -0.57
N ALA A 272 7.14 2.20 -1.72
CA ALA A 272 6.45 2.16 -3.02
C ALA A 272 5.78 0.82 -3.36
N ARG A 273 6.27 -0.31 -2.86
CA ARG A 273 5.58 -1.61 -3.04
C ARG A 273 4.23 -1.64 -2.31
N GLU A 274 4.07 -0.84 -1.27
CA GLU A 274 2.90 -0.85 -0.38
C GLU A 274 1.84 0.16 -0.84
N THR A 275 2.27 1.39 -1.14
CA THR A 275 1.41 2.53 -1.47
C THR A 275 1.66 3.10 -2.87
N GLY A 276 2.44 2.46 -3.72
CA GLY A 276 2.69 2.95 -5.07
C GLY A 276 1.42 3.03 -5.94
N PRO A 277 1.54 3.49 -7.19
CA PRO A 277 0.48 3.26 -8.16
C PRO A 277 0.30 1.75 -8.36
N SER A 278 -0.95 1.30 -8.42
CA SER A 278 -1.31 -0.11 -8.40
C SER A 278 -1.44 -0.71 -9.80
N SER A 279 -1.90 0.07 -10.78
CA SER A 279 -2.10 -0.44 -12.14
C SER A 279 -0.77 -0.76 -12.81
N PRO A 280 -0.72 -1.75 -13.72
CA PRO A 280 0.51 -2.06 -14.44
C PRO A 280 0.92 -0.94 -15.41
N GLY A 281 2.22 -0.78 -15.62
CA GLY A 281 2.79 0.15 -16.59
C GLY A 281 3.08 1.56 -16.08
N GLN A 282 2.87 1.81 -14.78
CA GLN A 282 3.14 3.09 -14.11
C GLN A 282 4.60 3.18 -13.68
N TYR A 283 5.09 4.40 -13.43
CA TYR A 283 6.48 4.65 -13.09
C TYR A 283 6.63 5.09 -11.63
N VAL A 284 7.69 4.60 -10.98
CA VAL A 284 8.08 4.99 -9.62
C VAL A 284 9.54 5.41 -9.64
N LEU A 285 9.80 6.68 -9.33
CA LEU A 285 11.14 7.23 -9.20
C LEU A 285 11.52 7.34 -7.71
N ARG A 286 12.67 6.81 -7.34
CA ARG A 286 13.20 6.85 -5.97
C ARG A 286 14.69 7.19 -5.98
N ALA A 287 15.24 7.68 -4.87
CA ALA A 287 16.68 7.71 -4.68
C ALA A 287 17.26 6.28 -4.68
N ALA A 288 18.37 6.06 -5.38
CA ALA A 288 19.10 4.80 -5.38
C ALA A 288 19.92 4.68 -4.08
N MET A 289 19.30 4.18 -3.01
CA MET A 289 19.93 4.01 -1.70
C MET A 289 19.39 2.80 -0.94
N SER A 290 20.15 2.34 0.05
CA SER A 290 19.79 1.20 0.90
C SER A 290 18.62 1.48 1.85
N CYS A 291 18.40 2.75 2.22
CA CYS A 291 17.25 3.16 3.03
C CYS A 291 15.99 3.23 2.16
N VAL A 292 15.08 2.26 2.30
CA VAL A 292 13.80 2.21 1.59
C VAL A 292 12.67 1.86 2.55
N GLY A 293 11.49 2.43 2.31
CA GLY A 293 10.28 2.06 3.05
C GLY A 293 10.28 2.40 4.54
N CYS A 294 11.06 3.40 4.97
CA CYS A 294 11.03 3.83 6.36
C CYS A 294 9.70 4.53 6.70
N TRP A 295 9.19 4.31 7.91
CA TRP A 295 7.97 4.97 8.40
C TRP A 295 8.26 6.36 8.97
N GLN A 296 9.45 6.50 9.58
CA GLN A 296 10.02 7.76 10.04
C GLN A 296 11.50 7.76 9.68
N CYS A 297 12.01 8.89 9.20
CA CYS A 297 13.43 9.03 8.93
C CYS A 297 14.18 9.30 10.22
N HIS A 298 15.17 8.46 10.55
CA HIS A 298 16.05 8.64 11.71
C HIS A 298 17.45 9.17 11.33
N ARG A 299 17.61 9.65 10.10
CA ARG A 299 18.86 10.27 9.63
C ARG A 299 18.83 11.76 9.93
N SER A 300 20.00 12.41 9.98
CA SER A 300 20.13 13.86 10.22
C SER A 300 19.40 14.73 9.19
N GLN A 301 19.17 14.20 7.99
CA GLN A 301 18.41 14.86 6.93
C GLN A 301 17.78 13.83 5.98
N LEU A 302 16.82 14.29 5.17
CA LEU A 302 16.14 13.47 4.15
C LEU A 302 16.98 13.34 2.88
N PHE A 303 18.06 12.56 2.95
CA PHE A 303 18.92 12.26 1.79
C PHE A 303 18.12 11.73 0.58
N CYS A 304 17.09 10.92 0.82
CA CYS A 304 16.23 10.39 -0.24
C CYS A 304 15.48 11.49 -0.99
N LYS A 305 15.11 12.59 -0.31
CA LYS A 305 14.45 13.74 -0.92
C LYS A 305 15.46 14.62 -1.68
N GLN A 306 16.65 14.81 -1.12
CA GLN A 306 17.71 15.64 -1.72
C GLN A 306 18.24 15.10 -3.07
N ALA A 307 18.14 13.79 -3.30
CA ALA A 307 18.55 13.17 -4.57
C ALA A 307 17.70 13.63 -5.77
N PHE A 308 16.47 14.10 -5.54
CA PHE A 308 15.61 14.60 -6.61
C PHE A 308 16.06 16.00 -7.02
N THR A 309 16.46 16.16 -8.29
CA THR A 309 16.81 17.47 -8.86
C THR A 309 15.81 17.86 -9.96
N PRO A 310 15.39 19.15 -10.05
CA PRO A 310 14.46 19.57 -11.10
C PRO A 310 14.94 19.26 -12.52
N PRO A 311 16.23 19.52 -12.89
CA PRO A 311 16.72 19.19 -14.23
C PRO A 311 16.69 17.69 -14.52
N GLY A 312 17.08 16.85 -13.55
CA GLY A 312 17.05 15.39 -13.72
C GLY A 312 15.63 14.88 -13.91
N VAL A 313 14.70 15.30 -13.05
CA VAL A 313 13.29 14.89 -13.17
C VAL A 313 12.67 15.40 -14.46
N ALA A 314 13.00 16.61 -14.92
CA ALA A 314 12.55 17.13 -16.21
C ALA A 314 13.07 16.26 -17.38
N ALA A 315 14.36 15.93 -17.41
CA ALA A 315 14.95 15.07 -18.44
C ALA A 315 14.27 13.69 -18.48
N LEU A 316 14.00 13.11 -17.31
CA LEU A 316 13.25 11.86 -17.23
C LEU A 316 11.85 12.01 -17.82
N ILE A 317 11.07 13.02 -17.39
CA ILE A 317 9.71 13.25 -17.90
C ILE A 317 9.72 13.39 -19.42
N LEU A 318 10.63 14.20 -19.97
CA LEU A 318 10.75 14.39 -21.41
C LEU A 318 11.10 13.07 -22.12
N SER A 319 11.98 12.25 -21.56
CA SER A 319 12.30 10.94 -22.13
C SER A 319 11.10 9.97 -22.13
N LEU A 320 10.25 10.02 -21.09
CA LEU A 320 9.04 9.21 -20.99
C LEU A 320 7.96 9.63 -21.99
N LEU A 321 7.85 10.94 -22.28
CA LEU A 321 6.91 11.46 -23.27
C LEU A 321 7.28 11.08 -24.72
N HIS A 322 8.56 10.92 -25.03
CA HIS A 322 9.02 10.67 -26.41
C HIS A 322 8.99 9.21 -26.87
N SER A 323 8.62 8.25 -26.01
CA SER A 323 8.33 6.82 -26.31
C SER A 323 9.39 5.98 -27.07
N SER A 324 10.50 6.55 -27.54
CA SER A 324 11.42 5.92 -28.51
C SER A 324 12.81 5.56 -27.96
N GLY A 325 13.02 5.63 -26.64
CA GLY A 325 14.32 5.34 -26.04
C GLY A 325 14.27 4.87 -24.59
N ARG A 326 15.44 4.46 -24.07
CA ARG A 326 15.61 4.13 -22.65
C ARG A 326 15.33 5.38 -21.80
N PRO A 327 14.56 5.30 -20.71
CA PRO A 327 14.30 6.44 -19.84
C PRO A 327 15.61 7.09 -19.34
N ALA A 328 15.67 8.42 -19.38
CA ALA A 328 16.80 9.19 -18.89
C ALA A 328 16.75 9.29 -17.36
N VAL A 329 17.13 8.21 -16.67
CA VAL A 329 17.13 8.15 -15.21
C VAL A 329 18.23 9.07 -14.65
N PRO A 330 17.91 10.01 -13.74
CA PRO A 330 18.91 10.91 -13.19
C PRO A 330 19.98 10.16 -12.37
N PRO A 331 21.23 10.65 -12.31
CA PRO A 331 22.26 10.06 -11.45
C PRO A 331 21.81 9.97 -9.99
N GLY A 332 22.13 8.85 -9.32
CA GLY A 332 21.72 8.60 -7.94
C GLY A 332 20.23 8.29 -7.76
N MET A 333 19.48 8.12 -8.86
CA MET A 333 18.06 7.76 -8.85
C MET A 333 17.84 6.37 -9.44
N ALA A 334 16.68 5.82 -9.12
CA ALA A 334 16.22 4.49 -9.39
C ALA A 334 14.81 4.60 -9.98
N LEU A 335 14.63 4.20 -11.25
CA LEU A 335 13.33 4.12 -11.89
C LEU A 335 12.79 2.69 -11.91
N SER A 336 11.59 2.49 -11.41
CA SER A 336 10.87 1.24 -11.49
C SER A 336 9.59 1.38 -12.31
N ARG A 337 9.11 0.26 -12.84
CA ARG A 337 7.82 0.11 -13.51
C ARG A 337 6.94 -0.84 -12.73
N THR A 338 5.69 -0.47 -12.55
CA THR A 338 4.71 -1.35 -11.91
C THR A 338 4.25 -2.43 -12.88
N GLY A 339 4.00 -3.62 -12.35
CA GLY A 339 3.54 -4.77 -13.11
C GLY A 339 2.62 -5.66 -12.28
N ARG A 340 2.27 -6.80 -12.88
CA ARG A 340 1.47 -7.85 -12.27
C ARG A 340 2.13 -9.18 -12.57
N ASP A 341 2.33 -10.03 -11.56
CA ASP A 341 2.86 -11.37 -11.77
C ASP A 341 1.77 -12.35 -12.27
N ALA A 342 2.11 -13.63 -12.39
CA ALA A 342 1.18 -14.67 -12.87
C ALA A 342 -0.07 -14.85 -11.98
N MET A 343 0.01 -14.48 -10.70
CA MET A 343 -1.12 -14.48 -9.77
C MET A 343 -1.85 -13.13 -9.76
N GLY A 344 -1.45 -12.16 -10.58
CA GLY A 344 -2.00 -10.80 -10.55
C GLY A 344 -1.53 -9.95 -9.36
N LEU A 345 -0.52 -10.38 -8.60
CA LEU A 345 0.03 -9.57 -7.51
C LEU A 345 0.89 -8.43 -8.05
N HIS A 346 0.85 -7.30 -7.37
CA HIS A 346 1.62 -6.12 -7.72
C HIS A 346 3.14 -6.40 -7.70
N THR A 347 3.81 -6.03 -8.78
CA THR A 347 5.27 -6.09 -8.89
C THR A 347 5.85 -4.71 -9.17
N LEU A 348 7.10 -4.52 -8.78
CA LEU A 348 7.85 -3.29 -9.00
C LEU A 348 9.22 -3.62 -9.61
N GLU A 349 9.27 -3.63 -10.94
CA GLU A 349 10.46 -4.02 -11.72
C GLU A 349 11.38 -2.81 -11.93
N ARG A 350 12.69 -2.99 -11.73
CA ARG A 350 13.69 -1.94 -11.96
C ARG A 350 13.96 -1.82 -13.47
N LEU A 351 13.88 -0.60 -14.03
CA LEU A 351 14.16 -0.33 -15.45
C LEU A 351 15.63 0.01 -15.74
N ASP A 352 16.39 0.35 -14.70
CA ASP A 352 17.83 0.61 -14.75
C ASP A 352 18.63 -0.50 -14.06
N ALA A 353 19.86 -0.72 -14.53
CA ALA A 353 20.76 -1.68 -13.90
C ALA A 353 21.10 -1.18 -12.49
N PRO A 354 20.93 -1.99 -11.43
CA PRO A 354 21.10 -1.50 -10.07
C PRO A 354 22.55 -1.07 -9.81
N ALA A 355 22.73 0.15 -9.29
CA ALA A 355 24.04 0.68 -8.90
C ALA A 355 24.67 -0.09 -7.72
N GLU A 356 23.84 -0.65 -6.83
CA GLU A 356 24.27 -1.49 -5.70
C GLU A 356 23.40 -2.75 -5.59
N LYS A 357 24.03 -3.88 -5.21
CA LYS A 357 23.32 -5.12 -4.89
C LYS A 357 22.67 -5.00 -3.51
N SER A 358 21.36 -4.78 -3.49
CA SER A 358 20.55 -4.85 -2.27
C SER A 358 19.84 -6.20 -2.16
N CYS A 359 19.86 -6.82 -0.97
CA CYS A 359 19.06 -8.02 -0.70
C CYS A 359 17.57 -7.73 -0.55
N ARG A 360 17.21 -6.45 -0.41
CA ARG A 360 15.87 -6.06 0.02
C ARG A 360 14.75 -6.52 -0.91
N PRO A 361 14.83 -6.37 -2.25
CA PRO A 361 13.79 -6.88 -3.13
C PRO A 361 13.61 -8.41 -3.03
N LEU A 362 14.72 -9.15 -2.94
CA LEU A 362 14.68 -10.61 -2.80
C LEU A 362 14.14 -11.05 -1.43
N LEU A 363 14.41 -10.26 -0.38
CA LEU A 363 13.86 -10.50 0.96
C LEU A 363 12.35 -10.27 1.01
N GLU A 364 11.85 -9.21 0.36
CA GLU A 364 10.41 -8.96 0.22
C GLU A 364 9.74 -10.09 -0.58
N ASP A 365 10.35 -10.51 -1.69
CA ASP A 365 9.83 -11.58 -2.52
C ASP A 365 9.81 -12.92 -1.77
N PHE A 366 10.85 -13.22 -0.97
CA PHE A 366 10.88 -14.38 -0.08
C PHE A 366 9.74 -14.35 0.94
N TRP A 367 9.57 -13.24 1.67
CA TRP A 367 8.49 -13.13 2.65
C TRP A 367 7.11 -13.19 1.99
N GLN A 368 6.94 -12.59 0.81
CA GLN A 368 5.70 -12.70 0.04
C GLN A 368 5.34 -14.18 -0.19
N ALA A 369 6.31 -14.99 -0.63
CA ALA A 369 6.06 -16.42 -0.87
C ALA A 369 5.86 -17.23 0.41
N VAL A 370 6.46 -16.85 1.54
CA VAL A 370 6.14 -17.44 2.85
C VAL A 370 4.67 -17.24 3.17
N PHE A 371 4.15 -16.01 3.10
CA PHE A 371 2.74 -15.75 3.43
C PHE A 371 1.77 -16.37 2.41
N LEU A 372 2.15 -16.41 1.13
CA LEU A 372 1.37 -17.13 0.12
C LEU A 372 1.31 -18.63 0.42
N PHE A 373 2.43 -19.25 0.79
CA PHE A 373 2.49 -20.67 1.17
C PHE A 373 1.69 -20.99 2.43
N LEU A 374 1.76 -20.11 3.43
CA LEU A 374 0.99 -20.26 4.67
C LEU A 374 -0.52 -20.07 4.46
N TYR A 375 -0.92 -19.38 3.40
CA TYR A 375 -2.31 -19.26 2.98
C TYR A 375 -2.76 -20.43 2.12
N ASP A 376 -1.92 -20.85 1.17
CA ASP A 376 -2.17 -21.89 0.19
C ASP A 376 -0.90 -22.76 -0.01
N PRO A 377 -0.89 -24.01 0.49
CA PRO A 377 0.27 -24.90 0.41
C PRO A 377 0.76 -25.21 -1.01
N ASP A 378 -0.07 -25.01 -2.04
CA ASP A 378 0.33 -25.19 -3.44
C ASP A 378 1.44 -24.21 -3.86
N GLN A 379 1.63 -23.12 -3.10
CA GLN A 379 2.70 -22.14 -3.33
C GLN A 379 4.07 -22.59 -2.81
N ARG A 380 4.22 -23.85 -2.36
CA ARG A 380 5.51 -24.41 -1.91
C ARG A 380 6.62 -24.25 -2.93
N GLY A 381 6.33 -24.48 -4.22
CA GLY A 381 7.32 -24.34 -5.30
C GLY A 381 7.83 -22.91 -5.44
N LEU A 382 6.94 -21.92 -5.34
CA LEU A 382 7.29 -20.51 -5.38
C LEU A 382 8.17 -20.11 -4.19
N LEU A 383 7.86 -20.61 -2.98
CA LEU A 383 8.67 -20.39 -1.79
C LEU A 383 10.09 -20.92 -1.94
N VAL A 384 10.24 -22.17 -2.40
CA VAL A 384 11.56 -22.78 -2.66
C VAL A 384 12.34 -21.94 -3.67
N GLN A 385 11.73 -21.62 -4.82
CA GLN A 385 12.37 -20.83 -5.87
C GLN A 385 12.89 -19.47 -5.35
N ARG A 386 12.08 -18.74 -4.58
CA ARG A 386 12.46 -17.42 -4.08
C ARG A 386 13.48 -17.49 -2.96
N LEU A 387 13.43 -18.53 -2.12
CA LEU A 387 14.45 -18.79 -1.10
C LEU A 387 15.81 -19.13 -1.74
N GLU A 388 15.83 -20.02 -2.75
CA GLU A 388 17.05 -20.36 -3.50
C GLU A 388 17.65 -19.14 -4.18
N ARG A 389 16.81 -18.29 -4.80
CA ARG A 389 17.26 -17.02 -5.40
C ARG A 389 17.87 -16.07 -4.37
N LEU A 390 17.24 -15.94 -3.19
CA LEU A 390 17.78 -15.13 -2.09
C LEU A 390 19.11 -15.71 -1.58
N HIS A 391 19.19 -17.03 -1.41
CA HIS A 391 20.39 -17.72 -0.94
C HIS A 391 21.56 -17.57 -1.92
N ALA A 392 21.32 -17.81 -3.22
CA ALA A 392 22.34 -17.69 -4.26
C ALA A 392 22.92 -16.27 -4.34
N ALA A 393 22.10 -15.24 -4.13
CA ALA A 393 22.55 -13.85 -4.15
C ALA A 393 23.14 -13.37 -2.82
N PHE A 394 22.62 -13.84 -1.68
CA PHE A 394 22.94 -13.36 -0.34
C PHE A 394 22.94 -14.50 0.71
N PRO A 395 23.90 -15.44 0.67
CA PRO A 395 23.89 -16.64 1.51
C PRO A 395 23.96 -16.29 3.01
N LEU A 396 24.74 -15.28 3.38
CA LEU A 396 24.81 -14.79 4.77
C LEU A 396 23.47 -14.30 5.32
N VAL A 397 22.63 -13.69 4.47
CA VAL A 397 21.29 -13.23 4.87
C VAL A 397 20.41 -14.43 5.23
N THR A 398 20.40 -15.46 4.37
CA THR A 398 19.61 -16.68 4.64
C THR A 398 20.10 -17.44 5.86
N LYS A 399 21.42 -17.52 6.09
CA LYS A 399 22.01 -18.12 7.29
C LYS A 399 21.58 -17.39 8.57
N ASN A 400 21.56 -16.05 8.54
CA ASN A 400 21.09 -15.26 9.67
C ASN A 400 19.59 -15.45 9.91
N ILE A 401 18.77 -15.46 8.85
CA ILE A 401 17.33 -15.73 8.98
C ILE A 401 17.08 -17.10 9.62
N ALA A 402 17.77 -18.15 9.18
CA ALA A 402 17.63 -19.48 9.76
C ALA A 402 17.97 -19.51 11.27
N LYS A 403 19.09 -18.87 11.66
CA LYS A 403 19.47 -18.72 13.07
C LYS A 403 18.42 -17.95 13.87
N ASP A 404 17.92 -16.84 13.32
CA ASP A 404 16.98 -15.96 13.99
C ASP A 404 15.61 -16.64 14.16
N LEU A 405 15.16 -17.43 13.16
CA LEU A 405 13.96 -18.27 13.26
C LEU A 405 14.10 -19.36 14.33
N ALA A 406 15.26 -20.02 14.42
CA ALA A 406 15.53 -20.99 15.48
C ALA A 406 15.51 -20.35 16.88
N SER A 407 16.08 -19.15 17.02
CA SER A 407 16.01 -18.38 18.27
C SER A 407 14.57 -18.00 18.63
N LEU A 408 13.79 -17.54 17.65
CA LEU A 408 12.38 -17.22 17.84
C LEU A 408 11.57 -18.44 18.28
N CYS A 409 11.79 -19.60 17.65
CA CYS A 409 11.17 -20.86 18.04
C CYS A 409 11.47 -21.21 19.51
N GLY A 410 12.74 -21.08 19.92
CA GLY A 410 13.16 -21.27 21.32
C GLY A 410 12.46 -20.33 22.30
N GLN A 411 12.37 -19.04 21.97
CA GLN A 411 11.64 -18.04 22.77
C GLN A 411 10.16 -18.40 22.89
N CYS A 412 9.47 -18.71 21.79
CA CYS A 412 8.07 -19.10 21.80
C CYS A 412 7.83 -20.39 22.63
N ALA A 413 8.69 -21.39 22.50
CA ALA A 413 8.59 -22.64 23.25
C ALA A 413 8.85 -22.44 24.76
N GLN A 414 9.70 -21.47 25.13
CA GLN A 414 9.92 -21.09 26.51
C GLN A 414 8.68 -20.39 27.10
N HIS A 415 8.08 -19.44 26.37
CA HIS A 415 6.86 -18.75 26.81
C HIS A 415 5.67 -19.71 26.99
N LEU A 416 5.50 -20.67 26.08
CA LEU A 416 4.50 -21.73 26.22
C LEU A 416 4.70 -22.56 27.51
N ARG A 417 5.95 -22.84 27.88
CA ARG A 417 6.31 -23.63 29.09
C ARG A 417 6.18 -22.85 30.40
N MET A 418 6.62 -21.59 30.43
CA MET A 418 6.84 -20.87 31.69
C MET A 418 5.59 -20.22 32.28
N SER A 419 4.62 -19.76 31.48
CA SER A 419 3.38 -19.14 32.02
C SER A 419 2.22 -19.04 31.03
N ARG A 420 2.41 -19.39 29.75
CA ARG A 420 1.51 -18.96 28.65
C ARG A 420 1.24 -17.46 28.65
N ALA A 421 2.12 -16.68 29.30
CA ALA A 421 1.94 -15.25 29.46
C ALA A 421 2.01 -14.56 28.10
N ASP A 422 1.18 -13.53 27.96
CA ASP A 422 1.17 -12.64 26.81
C ASP A 422 2.61 -12.22 26.44
N LEU A 423 2.90 -12.21 25.14
CA LEU A 423 4.14 -11.63 24.68
C LEU A 423 4.08 -10.11 24.94
N PRO A 424 5.20 -9.48 25.37
CA PRO A 424 5.25 -8.04 25.54
C PRO A 424 4.87 -7.33 24.25
N GLY A 425 4.14 -6.20 24.31
CA GLY A 425 3.69 -5.49 23.10
C GLY A 425 4.81 -5.11 22.11
N GLY A 426 6.04 -4.94 22.60
CA GLY A 426 7.25 -4.70 21.81
C GLY A 426 8.00 -5.94 21.31
N PHE A 427 7.50 -7.16 21.58
CA PHE A 427 8.21 -8.41 21.32
C PHE A 427 8.69 -8.56 19.86
N TRP A 428 7.87 -8.14 18.89
CA TRP A 428 8.27 -8.20 17.49
C TRP A 428 9.34 -7.15 17.15
N ARG A 429 9.34 -5.98 17.81
CA ARG A 429 10.33 -4.91 17.56
C ARG A 429 11.72 -5.28 18.01
N SER A 430 11.85 -6.08 19.06
CA SER A 430 13.14 -6.56 19.55
C SER A 430 13.76 -7.64 18.66
N GLN A 431 13.01 -8.19 17.69
CA GLN A 431 13.53 -9.18 16.77
C GLN A 431 14.39 -8.54 15.65
N PRO A 432 15.33 -9.32 15.08
CA PRO A 432 16.12 -8.90 13.94
C PRO A 432 15.26 -8.39 12.77
N PRO A 433 15.64 -7.29 12.09
CA PRO A 433 14.85 -6.69 11.02
C PRO A 433 14.47 -7.66 9.89
N ALA A 434 15.32 -8.66 9.61
CA ALA A 434 15.12 -9.62 8.53
C ALA A 434 13.92 -10.54 8.77
N ILE A 435 13.59 -10.89 10.01
CA ILE A 435 12.46 -11.78 10.37
C ILE A 435 11.27 -11.03 10.98
N ARG A 436 11.41 -9.72 11.17
CA ARG A 436 10.47 -8.91 11.93
C ARG A 436 9.04 -8.93 11.40
N LEU A 437 8.88 -8.96 10.08
CA LEU A 437 7.58 -9.09 9.42
C LEU A 437 6.86 -10.38 9.87
N PHE A 438 7.58 -11.51 9.79
CA PHE A 438 7.06 -12.81 10.19
C PHE A 438 6.80 -12.90 11.69
N THR A 439 7.70 -12.38 12.53
CA THR A 439 7.46 -12.35 13.98
C THR A 439 6.25 -11.48 14.34
N GLY A 440 6.07 -10.34 13.68
CA GLY A 440 4.88 -9.51 13.87
C GLY A 440 3.59 -10.26 13.54
N TYR A 441 3.59 -11.03 12.45
CA TYR A 441 2.46 -11.90 12.10
C TYR A 441 2.19 -12.98 13.15
N ILE A 442 3.23 -13.71 13.60
CA ILE A 442 3.09 -14.72 14.66
C ILE A 442 2.55 -14.10 15.94
N HIS A 443 3.09 -12.94 16.34
CA HIS A 443 2.65 -12.22 17.52
C HIS A 443 1.18 -11.77 17.39
N MET A 444 0.79 -11.19 16.26
CA MET A 444 -0.60 -10.79 16.00
C MET A 444 -1.54 -12.00 16.01
N ARG A 445 -1.14 -13.14 15.45
CA ARG A 445 -1.94 -14.38 15.49
C ARG A 445 -2.14 -14.90 16.91
N LEU A 446 -1.08 -14.91 17.71
CA LEU A 446 -1.19 -15.30 19.12
C LEU A 446 -2.13 -14.37 19.90
N GLN A 447 -2.04 -13.06 19.68
CA GLN A 447 -2.96 -12.08 20.27
C GLN A 447 -4.42 -12.34 19.83
N ASN A 448 -4.63 -12.57 18.54
CA ASN A 448 -5.95 -12.78 17.94
C ASN A 448 -6.71 -13.98 18.51
N ASP A 449 -5.95 -15.01 18.89
CA ASP A 449 -6.46 -16.28 19.42
C ASP A 449 -6.30 -16.37 20.96
N GLY A 450 -6.13 -15.21 21.62
CA GLY A 450 -6.08 -15.07 23.08
C GLY A 450 -4.96 -15.86 23.76
N TYR A 451 -3.82 -16.02 23.08
CA TYR A 451 -2.67 -16.80 23.56
C TYR A 451 -3.01 -18.22 24.02
N SER A 452 -4.07 -18.82 23.44
CA SER A 452 -4.49 -20.18 23.79
C SER A 452 -3.40 -21.22 23.51
N SER A 453 -3.49 -22.40 24.15
CA SER A 453 -2.56 -23.51 23.86
C SER A 453 -2.59 -23.93 22.39
N HIS A 454 -3.77 -23.88 21.78
CA HIS A 454 -3.92 -24.12 20.35
C HIS A 454 -3.14 -23.10 19.52
N ALA A 455 -3.29 -21.80 19.84
CA ALA A 455 -2.58 -20.72 19.15
C ALA A 455 -1.05 -20.89 19.23
N TRP A 456 -0.53 -21.18 20.42
CA TRP A 456 0.91 -21.44 20.63
C TRP A 456 1.41 -22.66 19.85
N ASN A 457 0.68 -23.77 19.88
CA ASN A 457 1.04 -24.96 19.13
C ASN A 457 1.03 -24.69 17.61
N THR A 458 0.06 -23.94 17.12
CA THR A 458 -0.02 -23.53 15.71
C THR A 458 1.13 -22.60 15.32
N ALA A 459 1.49 -21.64 16.18
CA ALA A 459 2.64 -20.76 15.96
C ALA A 459 3.96 -21.55 15.90
N LEU A 460 4.18 -22.50 16.81
CA LEU A 460 5.37 -23.34 16.83
C LEU A 460 5.44 -24.26 15.60
N LYS A 461 4.32 -24.87 15.19
CA LYS A 461 4.25 -25.64 13.94
C LYS A 461 4.59 -24.80 12.72
N THR A 462 4.06 -23.58 12.65
CA THR A 462 4.35 -22.64 11.56
C THR A 462 5.84 -22.27 11.54
N LEU A 463 6.42 -21.99 12.71
CA LEU A 463 7.84 -21.68 12.85
C LEU A 463 8.73 -22.85 12.42
N ASP A 464 8.42 -24.07 12.84
CA ASP A 464 9.13 -25.28 12.48
C ASP A 464 9.06 -25.54 10.97
N GLU A 465 7.87 -25.45 10.39
CA GLU A 465 7.65 -25.63 8.96
C GLU A 465 8.46 -24.64 8.12
N ILE A 466 8.42 -23.34 8.44
CA ILE A 466 9.20 -22.33 7.73
C ILE A 466 10.70 -22.52 7.96
N SER A 467 11.12 -22.89 9.17
CA SER A 467 12.54 -23.17 9.47
C SER A 467 13.08 -24.36 8.67
N SER A 468 12.25 -25.36 8.40
CA SER A 468 12.64 -26.57 7.66
C SER A 468 13.13 -26.26 6.24
N PHE A 469 12.63 -25.21 5.59
CA PHE A 469 13.08 -24.82 4.25
C PHE A 469 14.56 -24.40 4.21
N PHE A 470 15.09 -23.86 5.31
CA PHE A 470 16.48 -23.43 5.39
C PHE A 470 17.46 -24.60 5.58
N THR A 471 17.00 -25.73 6.14
CA THR A 471 17.81 -26.95 6.30
C THR A 471 18.10 -27.67 4.98
N ARG A 472 17.33 -27.34 3.93
CA ARG A 472 17.42 -27.92 2.59
C ARG A 472 18.23 -27.07 1.61
N LEU A 473 18.78 -25.95 2.08
CA LEU A 473 19.64 -25.11 1.25
C LEU A 473 21.02 -25.75 1.11
N PRO A 474 21.63 -25.67 -0.10
CA PRO A 474 22.92 -26.28 -0.39
C PRO A 474 24.09 -25.69 0.41
#